data_AF-A0DLB0-F1
#
_entry.id   AF-A0DLB0-F1
#
_cell.length_a   1.000
_cell.length_b   1.000
_cell.length_c   1.000
_cell.angle_alpha   90.00
_cell.angle_beta   90.00
_cell.angle_gamma   90.00
#
_symmetry.space_group_name_H-M   'P 1'
#
loop_
_entity.id
_entity.type
_entity.pdbx_description
1 polymer ?
#
loop_
_entity_poly.entity_id
_entity_poly.type
_entity_poly.pdbx_seq_one_letter_code
_entity_poly.pdbx_strand_id
1 'polypeptide(L)'
;MDNSKKEHSYTYWVKHDPNHPKIDCQPKKVEDPSQVQQPQTIGSQWNVSGTWEEQKVPMNEIKKSLENIVGMKIGQTKISAVESVEGEAHLFLSRGKKRMGYHLKITYALEDDGQIKYTDFTDDGDRDYVLEDVNDETVKHQIEELHDRTKQYVEVFKN
;
A
#
# COMPACT_ATOMS: atom_id res chain seq x y z
N MET A 1 46.17 -33.88 12.57
CA MET A 1 45.14 -32.87 12.89
C MET A 1 45.29 -31.77 11.85
N ASP A 2 44.62 -31.93 10.72
CA ASP A 2 44.71 -30.97 9.61
C ASP A 2 43.54 -29.99 9.69
N ASN A 3 43.88 -28.72 9.89
CA ASN A 3 42.98 -27.65 10.27
C ASN A 3 42.19 -27.17 9.04
N SER A 4 41.10 -27.87 8.71
CA SER A 4 40.17 -27.46 7.64
C SER A 4 39.32 -26.26 8.09
N LYS A 5 39.92 -25.07 8.15
CA LYS A 5 39.17 -23.81 8.14
C LYS A 5 38.71 -23.55 6.71
N LYS A 6 37.46 -23.89 6.40
CA LYS A 6 36.78 -23.41 5.19
C LYS A 6 36.57 -21.90 5.36
N GLU A 7 37.51 -21.11 4.86
CA GLU A 7 37.28 -19.68 4.66
C GLU A 7 36.23 -19.54 3.55
N HIS A 8 34.97 -19.40 3.96
CA HIS A 8 33.93 -18.89 3.09
C HIS A 8 34.14 -17.38 2.89
N SER A 9 35.22 -17.00 2.20
CA SER A 9 35.41 -15.61 1.79
C SER A 9 34.48 -15.33 0.61
N TYR A 10 33.47 -14.52 0.83
CA TYR A 10 32.64 -13.94 -0.23
C TYR A 10 33.55 -13.17 -1.20
N THR A 11 33.92 -13.79 -2.31
CA THR A 11 34.66 -13.11 -3.38
C THR A 11 33.66 -12.28 -4.17
N TYR A 12 33.57 -10.99 -3.84
CA TYR A 12 32.78 -10.05 -4.64
C TYR A 12 33.36 -10.00 -6.05
N TRP A 13 32.44 -10.07 -7.02
CA TRP A 13 32.66 -10.05 -8.45
C TRP A 13 33.79 -9.08 -8.87
N VAL A 14 34.85 -9.69 -9.43
CA VAL A 14 35.77 -9.10 -10.42
C VAL A 14 36.70 -7.98 -9.94
N LYS A 15 37.97 -8.33 -9.64
CA LYS A 15 39.13 -7.42 -9.88
C LYS A 15 40.44 -8.10 -10.33
N HIS A 16 40.57 -9.43 -10.32
CA HIS A 16 41.87 -10.10 -10.53
C HIS A 16 41.88 -11.24 -11.57
N ASP A 17 40.93 -11.28 -12.50
CA ASP A 17 41.05 -12.17 -13.67
C ASP A 17 41.81 -11.43 -14.79
N PRO A 18 43.03 -11.88 -15.19
CA PRO A 18 43.82 -11.26 -16.25
C PRO A 18 43.14 -11.29 -17.62
N ASN A 19 42.20 -12.22 -17.84
CA ASN A 19 41.46 -12.39 -19.08
C ASN A 19 40.11 -11.65 -19.06
N HIS A 20 39.74 -11.00 -17.95
CA HIS A 20 38.53 -10.20 -17.93
C HIS A 20 38.73 -8.96 -18.80
N PRO A 21 37.87 -8.73 -19.83
CA PRO A 21 38.01 -7.56 -20.68
C PRO A 21 37.92 -6.31 -19.80
N LYS A 22 38.99 -5.53 -19.79
CA LYS A 22 39.01 -4.22 -19.12
C LYS A 22 38.14 -3.28 -19.93
N ILE A 23 36.83 -3.30 -19.67
CA ILE A 23 35.92 -2.33 -20.25
C ILE A 23 36.32 -0.98 -19.66
N ASP A 24 36.71 -0.06 -20.53
CA ASP A 24 36.97 1.31 -20.14
C ASP A 24 35.66 1.98 -19.76
N CYS A 25 35.36 1.98 -18.46
CA CYS A 25 34.18 2.61 -17.90
C CYS A 25 34.33 4.13 -17.77
N GLN A 26 35.40 4.73 -18.29
CA GLN A 26 35.56 6.18 -18.22
C GLN A 26 34.54 6.88 -19.11
N PRO A 27 33.96 7.99 -18.64
CA PRO A 27 33.03 8.79 -19.43
C PRO A 27 33.75 9.37 -20.66
N LYS A 28 33.27 9.02 -21.85
CA LYS A 28 33.77 9.57 -23.11
C LYS A 28 33.03 10.86 -23.44
N LYS A 29 33.78 11.90 -23.83
CA LYS A 29 33.20 13.13 -24.33
C LYS A 29 32.45 12.83 -25.63
N VAL A 30 31.16 13.15 -25.67
CA VAL A 30 30.36 13.02 -26.90
C VAL A 30 30.74 14.17 -27.83
N GLU A 31 31.14 13.86 -29.06
CA GLU A 31 31.58 14.84 -30.05
C GLU A 31 30.41 15.57 -30.70
N ASP A 32 29.27 14.88 -30.87
CA ASP A 32 28.07 15.44 -31.47
C ASP A 32 26.89 15.44 -30.45
N PRO A 33 26.39 16.63 -30.05
CA PRO A 33 25.32 16.73 -29.05
C PRO A 33 23.98 16.14 -29.51
N SER A 34 23.78 15.88 -30.80
CA SER A 34 22.56 15.22 -31.32
C SER A 34 22.53 13.71 -31.08
N GLN A 35 23.69 13.10 -30.78
CA GLN A 35 23.76 11.67 -30.43
C GLN A 35 23.27 11.38 -29.02
N VAL A 36 23.20 12.39 -28.16
CA VAL A 36 22.62 12.28 -26.82
C VAL A 36 21.14 12.64 -26.92
N GLN A 37 20.31 11.69 -27.35
CA GLN A 37 18.87 11.84 -27.18
C GLN A 37 18.53 11.73 -25.69
N GLN A 38 18.49 12.87 -25.00
CA GLN A 38 17.80 12.93 -23.71
C GLN A 38 16.31 13.04 -24.02
N PRO A 39 15.47 12.07 -23.60
CA PRO A 39 14.03 12.26 -23.60
C PRO A 39 13.73 13.57 -22.87
N GLN A 40 13.18 14.54 -23.59
CA GLN A 40 12.70 15.79 -22.99
C GLN A 40 11.41 15.49 -22.24
N THR A 41 11.55 14.98 -21.04
CA THR A 41 10.44 14.69 -20.14
C THR A 41 10.51 15.68 -19.00
N ILE A 42 9.40 16.37 -18.74
CA ILE A 42 9.27 17.28 -17.61
C ILE A 42 9.27 16.42 -16.34
N GLY A 43 10.44 16.28 -15.70
CA GLY A 43 10.64 15.47 -14.49
C GLY A 43 11.92 14.65 -14.52
N SER A 44 12.28 14.04 -13.39
CA SER A 44 13.38 13.08 -13.32
C SER A 44 13.02 11.83 -14.15
N GLN A 45 13.98 11.25 -14.88
CA GLN A 45 13.73 10.00 -15.62
C GLN A 45 13.27 8.84 -14.73
N TRP A 46 13.55 8.93 -13.43
CA TRP A 46 13.06 8.01 -12.41
C TRP A 46 11.53 8.00 -12.29
N ASN A 47 10.91 9.20 -12.33
CA ASN A 47 9.47 9.38 -12.31
C ASN A 47 8.86 8.96 -13.65
N VAL A 48 9.53 9.31 -14.75
CA VAL A 48 9.08 9.00 -16.13
C VAL A 48 9.11 7.51 -16.44
N SER A 49 10.02 6.75 -15.81
CA SER A 49 10.10 5.30 -15.97
C SER A 49 8.98 4.54 -15.23
N GLY A 50 8.01 5.24 -14.61
CA GLY A 50 6.89 4.62 -13.87
C GLY A 50 7.35 3.86 -12.62
N THR A 51 8.49 4.26 -12.05
CA THR A 51 9.11 3.53 -10.93
C THR A 51 8.32 3.75 -9.63
N TRP A 52 7.81 4.97 -9.44
CA TRP A 52 6.98 5.35 -8.30
C TRP A 52 6.22 6.65 -8.59
N GLU A 53 4.88 6.60 -8.63
CA GLU A 53 4.02 7.79 -8.59
C GLU A 53 3.08 7.68 -7.40
N GLU A 54 2.91 8.78 -6.67
CA GLU A 54 2.00 8.87 -5.53
C GLU A 54 0.86 9.83 -5.85
N GLN A 55 -0.36 9.36 -5.70
CA GLN A 55 -1.58 10.16 -5.84
C GLN A 55 -2.37 10.07 -4.55
N LYS A 56 -2.60 11.22 -3.90
CA LYS A 56 -3.48 11.29 -2.73
C LYS A 56 -4.92 11.03 -3.15
N VAL A 57 -5.58 10.08 -2.48
CA VAL A 57 -7.01 9.81 -2.69
C VAL A 57 -7.82 10.73 -1.78
N PRO A 58 -8.78 11.50 -2.31
CA PRO A 58 -9.60 12.37 -1.49
C PRO A 58 -10.51 11.54 -0.57
N MET A 59 -10.54 11.87 0.73
CA MET A 59 -11.35 11.16 1.73
C MET A 59 -12.85 11.12 1.38
N ASN A 60 -13.35 12.10 0.64
CA ASN A 60 -14.73 12.12 0.16
C ASN A 60 -15.04 10.93 -0.77
N GLU A 61 -14.09 10.47 -1.57
CA GLU A 61 -14.28 9.30 -2.44
C GLU A 61 -14.23 8.01 -1.63
N ILE A 62 -13.34 7.92 -0.64
CA ILE A 62 -13.28 6.80 0.30
C ILE A 62 -14.61 6.70 1.07
N LYS A 63 -15.11 7.80 1.62
CA LYS A 63 -16.38 7.85 2.35
C LYS A 63 -17.55 7.37 1.48
N LYS A 64 -17.65 7.85 0.23
CA LYS A 64 -18.66 7.38 -0.73
C LYS A 64 -18.55 5.89 -1.04
N SER A 65 -17.33 5.36 -1.12
CA SER A 65 -17.14 3.92 -1.32
C SER A 65 -17.64 3.11 -0.11
N LEU A 66 -17.32 3.58 1.10
CA LEU A 66 -17.74 2.97 2.37
C LEU A 66 -19.25 3.06 2.62
N GLU A 67 -19.94 4.05 2.08
CA GLU A 67 -21.40 4.14 2.14
C GLU A 67 -22.10 2.92 1.52
N ASN A 68 -21.45 2.18 0.61
CA ASN A 68 -21.98 0.93 0.05
C ASN A 68 -22.01 -0.25 1.05
N ILE A 69 -21.46 -0.08 2.25
CA ILE A 69 -21.60 -1.04 3.36
C ILE A 69 -22.92 -0.85 4.11
N VAL A 70 -23.52 0.34 4.04
CA VAL A 70 -24.76 0.65 4.76
C VAL A 70 -25.86 -0.34 4.36
N GLY A 71 -26.54 -0.90 5.36
CA GLY A 71 -27.53 -1.96 5.18
C GLY A 71 -26.97 -3.39 5.22
N MET A 72 -25.66 -3.58 5.29
CA MET A 72 -25.05 -4.88 5.56
C MET A 72 -25.46 -5.35 6.96
N LYS A 73 -25.88 -6.62 7.04
CA LYS A 73 -26.26 -7.26 8.30
C LYS A 73 -25.01 -7.80 8.98
N ILE A 74 -24.86 -7.49 10.26
CA ILE A 74 -23.82 -8.00 11.15
C ILE A 74 -24.49 -8.47 12.43
N GLY A 75 -24.34 -9.75 12.74
CA GLY A 75 -25.06 -10.42 13.80
C GLY A 75 -26.57 -10.37 13.56
N GLN A 76 -27.29 -9.82 14.53
CA GLN A 76 -28.72 -9.55 14.48
C GLN A 76 -29.04 -8.13 14.01
N THR A 77 -28.03 -7.25 13.95
CA THR A 77 -28.18 -5.83 13.62
C THR A 77 -27.73 -5.50 12.20
N LYS A 78 -27.90 -4.25 11.79
CA LYS A 78 -27.42 -3.72 10.50
C LYS A 78 -26.64 -2.44 10.71
N ILE A 79 -25.74 -2.18 9.77
CA ILE A 79 -25.02 -0.90 9.70
C ILE A 79 -25.98 0.15 9.18
N SER A 80 -26.25 1.18 9.99
CA SER A 80 -27.18 2.27 9.69
C SER A 80 -26.51 3.42 8.93
N ALA A 81 -25.28 3.77 9.31
CA ALA A 81 -24.53 4.87 8.68
C ALA A 81 -23.02 4.75 8.90
N VAL A 82 -22.26 5.47 8.07
CA VAL A 82 -20.84 5.77 8.29
C VAL A 82 -20.74 7.16 8.92
N GLU A 83 -20.50 7.22 10.24
CA GLU A 83 -20.49 8.49 10.98
C GLU A 83 -19.27 9.34 10.61
N SER A 84 -18.08 8.77 10.76
CA SER A 84 -16.82 9.45 10.49
C SER A 84 -15.83 8.55 9.75
N VAL A 85 -15.06 9.18 8.87
CA VAL A 85 -13.92 8.61 8.17
C VAL A 85 -12.83 9.66 8.23
N GLU A 86 -11.79 9.39 9.01
CA GLU A 86 -10.66 10.28 9.21
C GLU A 86 -9.36 9.56 8.87
N GLY A 87 -8.31 10.31 8.53
CA GLY A 87 -7.00 9.78 8.19
C GLY A 87 -6.57 10.12 6.77
N GLU A 88 -5.79 9.22 6.17
CA GLU A 88 -5.21 9.44 4.85
C GLU A 88 -5.16 8.17 4.01
N ALA A 89 -5.23 8.35 2.68
CA ALA A 89 -5.11 7.28 1.70
C ALA A 89 -4.35 7.78 0.48
N HIS A 90 -3.48 6.91 -0.01
CA HIS A 90 -2.53 7.17 -1.08
C HIS A 90 -2.54 6.01 -2.06
N LEU A 91 -2.64 6.33 -3.34
CA LEU A 91 -2.50 5.39 -4.44
C LEU A 91 -1.07 5.50 -4.97
N PHE A 92 -0.32 4.40 -4.84
CA PHE A 92 1.05 4.27 -5.32
C PHE A 92 1.07 3.45 -6.61
N LEU A 93 1.64 3.99 -7.67
CA LEU A 93 1.99 3.24 -8.87
C LEU A 93 3.45 2.83 -8.79
N SER A 94 3.72 1.56 -8.51
CA SER A 94 5.09 1.03 -8.43
C SER A 94 5.30 -0.10 -9.43
N ARG A 95 6.27 0.08 -10.35
CA ARG A 95 6.64 -0.92 -11.37
C ARG A 95 5.42 -1.42 -12.17
N GLY A 96 4.52 -0.49 -12.54
CA GLY A 96 3.29 -0.80 -13.27
C GLY A 96 2.17 -1.46 -12.45
N LYS A 97 2.32 -1.58 -11.12
CA LYS A 97 1.27 -2.09 -10.23
C LYS A 97 0.74 -0.98 -9.34
N LYS A 98 -0.57 -0.80 -9.33
CA LYS A 98 -1.27 0.04 -8.35
C LYS A 98 -1.27 -0.64 -6.99
N ARG A 99 -0.85 0.09 -5.97
CA ARG A 99 -0.89 -0.27 -4.55
C ARG A 99 -1.59 0.87 -3.82
N MET A 100 -2.29 0.55 -2.75
CA MET A 100 -2.95 1.56 -1.95
C MET A 100 -2.40 1.45 -0.54
N GLY A 101 -1.88 2.55 -0.02
CA GLY A 101 -1.54 2.69 1.38
C GLY A 101 -2.59 3.57 2.03
N TYR A 102 -3.05 3.18 3.21
CA TYR A 102 -4.07 3.93 3.92
C TYR A 102 -3.91 3.73 5.42
N HIS A 103 -4.27 4.76 6.17
CA HIS A 103 -4.36 4.72 7.62
C HIS A 103 -5.63 5.47 7.99
N LEU A 104 -6.67 4.71 8.32
CA LEU A 104 -8.01 5.24 8.48
C LEU A 104 -8.54 4.99 9.89
N LYS A 105 -9.33 5.95 10.37
CA LYS A 105 -10.19 5.83 11.54
C LYS A 105 -11.62 5.88 11.06
N ILE A 106 -12.38 4.82 11.30
CA ILE A 106 -13.71 4.66 10.72
C ILE A 106 -14.71 4.36 11.84
N THR A 107 -15.80 5.11 11.88
CA THR A 107 -16.91 4.85 12.82
C THR A 107 -18.14 4.44 12.05
N TYR A 108 -18.66 3.25 12.34
CA TYR A 108 -19.94 2.76 11.84
C TYR A 108 -20.99 2.84 12.95
N ALA A 109 -22.15 3.40 12.63
CA ALA A 109 -23.33 3.31 13.48
C ALA A 109 -24.14 2.07 13.12
N LEU A 110 -24.71 1.43 14.13
CA LEU A 110 -25.63 0.30 13.99
C LEU A 110 -27.08 0.79 14.12
N GLU A 111 -28.06 -0.03 13.75
CA GLU A 111 -29.48 0.29 13.92
C GLU A 111 -29.92 0.26 15.39
N ASP A 112 -29.24 -0.52 16.24
CA ASP A 112 -29.59 -0.69 17.66
C ASP A 112 -28.81 0.28 18.58
N ASP A 113 -28.55 1.50 18.12
CA ASP A 113 -27.78 2.57 18.79
C ASP A 113 -26.29 2.26 19.08
N GLY A 114 -25.83 1.04 18.82
CA GLY A 114 -24.42 0.65 18.99
C GLY A 114 -23.48 1.24 17.93
N GLN A 115 -22.19 1.28 18.24
CA GLN A 115 -21.14 1.79 17.35
C GLN A 115 -19.96 0.83 17.23
N ILE A 116 -19.42 0.72 16.01
CA ILE A 116 -18.18 0.01 15.71
C ILE A 116 -17.13 1.05 15.30
N LYS A 117 -16.10 1.23 16.13
CA LYS A 117 -15.03 2.20 15.92
C LYS A 117 -13.74 1.48 15.58
N TYR A 118 -13.25 1.69 14.37
CA TYR A 118 -11.90 1.33 13.97
C TYR A 118 -10.95 2.44 14.39
N THR A 119 -10.12 2.16 15.40
CA THR A 119 -9.08 3.09 15.88
C THR A 119 -7.87 3.08 14.98
N ASP A 120 -7.58 1.92 14.40
CA ASP A 120 -6.56 1.76 13.39
C ASP A 120 -7.05 0.81 12.30
N PHE A 121 -7.01 1.29 11.06
CA PHE A 121 -7.37 0.49 9.88
C PHE A 121 -6.36 0.80 8.78
N THR A 122 -5.37 -0.07 8.67
CA THR A 122 -4.20 0.11 7.80
C THR A 122 -4.10 -0.95 6.71
N ASP A 123 -3.28 -0.68 5.69
CA ASP A 123 -3.06 -1.62 4.58
C ASP A 123 -2.11 -2.78 4.94
N ASP A 124 -1.30 -2.62 5.99
CA ASP A 124 -0.37 -3.65 6.50
C ASP A 124 -1.07 -4.79 7.25
N GLY A 125 -2.33 -4.59 7.63
CA GLY A 125 -3.17 -5.60 8.27
C GLY A 125 -3.52 -5.31 9.71
N ASP A 126 -3.00 -4.23 10.30
CA ASP A 126 -3.42 -3.78 11.63
C ASP A 126 -4.83 -3.21 11.59
N ARG A 127 -5.68 -3.74 12.48
CA ARG A 127 -7.13 -3.54 12.47
C ARG A 127 -7.66 -3.54 13.90
N ASP A 128 -7.34 -2.50 14.63
CA ASP A 128 -7.82 -2.33 15.99
C ASP A 128 -9.23 -1.73 15.98
N TYR A 129 -10.14 -2.38 16.70
CA TYR A 129 -11.53 -1.96 16.80
C TYR A 129 -12.03 -1.94 18.24
N VAL A 130 -12.97 -1.03 18.49
CA VAL A 130 -13.71 -0.88 19.73
C VAL A 130 -15.19 -0.97 19.42
N LEU A 131 -15.89 -1.80 20.19
CA LEU A 131 -17.35 -1.90 20.15
C LEU A 131 -17.91 -1.10 21.31
N GLU A 132 -18.73 -0.09 21.02
CA GLU A 132 -19.42 0.71 22.03
C GLU A 132 -20.92 0.43 21.96
N ASP A 133 -21.53 0.18 23.12
CA ASP A 133 -22.98 -0.06 23.26
C ASP A 133 -23.55 -1.18 22.37
N VAL A 134 -22.71 -2.15 22.00
CA VAL A 134 -23.12 -3.33 21.22
C VAL A 134 -23.62 -4.43 22.16
N ASN A 135 -24.92 -4.68 22.15
CA ASN A 135 -25.57 -5.71 22.96
C ASN A 135 -25.42 -7.13 22.39
N ASP A 136 -25.13 -7.27 21.10
CA ASP A 136 -25.09 -8.55 20.40
C ASP A 136 -23.66 -9.11 20.30
N GLU A 137 -23.40 -10.24 20.95
CA GLU A 137 -22.10 -10.91 20.93
C GLU A 137 -21.74 -11.49 19.56
N THR A 138 -22.73 -11.77 18.70
CA THR A 138 -22.50 -12.33 17.37
C THR A 138 -21.81 -11.36 16.42
N VAL A 139 -21.89 -10.05 16.72
CA VAL A 139 -21.12 -8.99 16.03
C VAL A 139 -19.63 -9.27 16.06
N LYS A 140 -19.10 -9.79 17.18
CA LYS A 140 -17.67 -10.13 17.31
C LYS A 140 -17.24 -11.24 16.37
N HIS A 141 -18.13 -12.20 16.08
CA HIS A 141 -17.83 -13.32 15.20
C HIS A 141 -17.90 -12.93 13.72
N GLN A 142 -18.70 -11.93 13.37
CA GLN A 142 -18.86 -11.43 12.01
C GLN A 142 -18.04 -10.17 11.72
N ILE A 143 -17.25 -9.70 12.69
CA ILE A 143 -16.39 -8.53 12.52
C ILE A 143 -15.40 -8.75 11.37
N GLU A 144 -14.84 -9.96 11.22
CA GLU A 144 -13.89 -10.29 10.14
C GLU A 144 -14.52 -10.13 8.75
N GLU A 145 -15.79 -10.51 8.59
CA GLU A 145 -16.51 -10.33 7.33
C GLU A 145 -16.71 -8.84 7.01
N LEU A 146 -17.02 -8.03 8.03
CA LEU A 146 -17.06 -6.57 7.89
C LEU A 146 -15.70 -6.03 7.49
N HIS A 147 -14.61 -6.47 8.11
CA HIS A 147 -13.27 -6.01 7.79
C HIS A 147 -12.91 -6.29 6.33
N ASP A 148 -13.13 -7.51 5.85
CA ASP A 148 -12.84 -7.89 4.48
C ASP A 148 -13.67 -7.08 3.49
N ARG A 149 -14.92 -6.80 3.85
CA ARG A 149 -15.80 -5.98 3.03
C ARG A 149 -15.36 -4.51 3.02
N THR A 150 -15.02 -3.95 4.17
CA THR A 150 -14.46 -2.60 4.31
C THR A 150 -13.19 -2.47 3.50
N LYS A 151 -12.28 -3.44 3.61
CA LYS A 151 -11.06 -3.50 2.81
C LYS A 151 -11.37 -3.50 1.31
N GLN A 152 -12.33 -4.31 0.88
CA GLN A 152 -12.72 -4.34 -0.54
C GLN A 152 -13.18 -2.98 -1.05
N TYR A 153 -13.98 -2.23 -0.26
CA TYR A 153 -14.46 -0.91 -0.65
C TYR A 153 -13.39 0.17 -0.59
N VAL A 154 -12.47 0.09 0.39
CA VAL A 154 -11.31 0.98 0.47
C VAL A 154 -10.39 0.73 -0.74
N GLU A 155 -10.12 -0.52 -1.11
CA GLU A 155 -9.20 -0.88 -2.19
C GLU A 155 -9.78 -0.79 -3.61
N VAL A 156 -10.99 -0.26 -3.81
CA VAL A 156 -11.62 -0.10 -5.14
C VAL A 156 -10.72 0.66 -6.13
N PHE A 157 -9.91 1.61 -5.64
CA PHE A 157 -9.02 2.44 -6.46
C PHE A 157 -7.80 1.69 -7.01
N LYS A 158 -7.54 0.45 -6.56
CA LYS A 158 -6.45 -0.38 -7.10
C LYS A 158 -6.78 -0.92 -8.50
N ASN A 159 -8.05 -0.98 -8.89
CA ASN A 159 -8.49 -1.57 -10.16
C ASN A 159 -8.31 -0.63 -11.37
#